data_AF-A0AAT9H9I6-F1
#
_entry.id   AF-A0AAT9H9I6-F1
#
_cell.length_a   1.000
_cell.length_b   1.000
_cell.length_c   1.000
_cell.angle_alpha   90.00
_cell.angle_beta   90.00
_cell.angle_gamma   90.00
#
_symmetry.space_group_name_H-M   'P 1'
#
loop_
_entity.id
_entity.type
_entity.pdbx_description
1 polymer ?
#
loop_
_entity_poly.entity_id
_entity_poly.type
_entity_poly.pdbx_seq_one_letter_code
_entity_poly.pdbx_strand_id
1 'polypeptide(L)' 'MVRHGTIGAVLATVARDAVEPLTQPSGQVKECAAPRCTRLYVDRSHRSSRRWCDMTRCGNRAKAAAHRSRHQA' A
#
# COMPACT_ATOMS: atom_id res chain seq x y z
N MET A 1 -25.92 -11.34 22.99
CA MET A 1 -24.90 -12.40 22.84
C MET A 1 -23.53 -11.74 22.96
N VAL A 2 -22.84 -11.90 24.09
CA VAL A 2 -21.54 -11.25 24.31
C VAL A 2 -20.45 -12.14 23.71
N ARG A 3 -19.65 -11.59 22.78
CA ARG A 3 -18.48 -12.28 22.24
C ARG A 3 -17.35 -12.19 23.26
N HIS A 4 -16.86 -13.34 23.72
CA HIS A 4 -15.69 -13.45 24.59
C HIS A 4 -14.46 -13.83 23.74
N GLY A 5 -13.29 -13.29 24.08
CA GLY A 5 -12.04 -13.60 23.38
C GLY A 5 -10.85 -12.91 24.03
N THR A 6 -9.65 -13.47 23.87
CA THR A 6 -8.40 -12.87 24.35
C THR A 6 -7.88 -11.85 23.35
N ILE A 7 -7.07 -10.90 23.80
CA ILE A 7 -6.32 -9.98 22.91
C ILE A 7 -5.47 -10.78 21.91
N GLY A 8 -4.86 -11.88 22.36
CA GLY A 8 -4.08 -12.77 21.50
C GLY A 8 -4.89 -13.34 20.34
N ALA A 9 -6.14 -13.74 20.58
CA ALA A 9 -7.03 -14.24 19.52
C ALA A 9 -7.38 -13.15 18.49
N VAL A 10 -7.54 -11.90 18.93
CA VAL A 10 -7.76 -10.75 18.04
C VAL A 10 -6.52 -10.48 17.20
N LEU A 11 -5.34 -10.41 17.83
CA LEU A 11 -4.07 -10.19 17.13
C LEU A 11 -3.78 -11.30 16.12
N ALA A 12 -4.04 -12.56 16.46
CA ALA A 12 -3.87 -13.68 15.53
C ALA A 12 -4.82 -13.59 14.33
N THR A 13 -6.03 -13.04 14.51
CA THR A 13 -6.97 -12.81 13.40
C THR A 13 -6.46 -11.69 12.49
N VAL A 14 -6.08 -10.55 13.06
CA VAL A 14 -5.49 -9.43 12.30
C VAL A 14 -4.22 -9.85 11.57
N ALA A 15 -3.37 -10.65 12.20
CA ALA A 15 -2.14 -11.14 11.60
C ALA A 15 -2.41 -12.04 10.38
N ARG A 16 -3.38 -12.95 10.46
CA ARG A 16 -3.77 -13.79 9.32
C ARG A 16 -4.30 -12.94 8.16
N ASP A 17 -5.19 -12.00 8.44
CA ASP A 17 -5.74 -11.10 7.41
C ASP A 17 -4.66 -10.22 6.76
N ALA A 18 -3.60 -9.89 7.50
CA ALA A 18 -2.46 -9.12 6.98
C ALA A 18 -1.48 -9.98 6.16
N VAL A 19 -1.35 -11.27 6.46
CA VAL A 19 -0.44 -12.20 5.75
C VAL A 19 -1.07 -12.75 4.48
N GLU A 20 -2.38 -13.01 4.48
CA GLU A 20 -3.09 -13.59 3.34
C GLU A 20 -2.82 -12.87 2.00
N PRO A 21 -2.82 -11.53 1.90
CA PRO A 21 -2.54 -10.86 0.63
C PRO A 21 -1.12 -11.08 0.10
N LEU A 22 -0.17 -11.49 0.94
CA LEU A 22 1.23 -11.74 0.57
C LEU A 22 1.42 -13.10 -0.12
N THR A 23 0.50 -14.05 0.09
CA THR A 23 0.59 -15.42 -0.44
C THR A 23 -0.17 -15.61 -1.75
N GLN A 24 -0.96 -14.62 -2.17
CA GLN A 24 -1.84 -14.73 -3.33
C GLN A 24 -1.08 -14.61 -4.67
N PRO A 25 -1.32 -15.50 -5.65
CA PRO A 25 -0.62 -15.51 -6.95
C PRO A 25 -0.77 -14.23 -7.76
N SER A 26 -1.81 -13.45 -7.48
CA SER A 26 -2.13 -12.20 -8.20
C SER A 26 -1.31 -10.99 -7.74
N GLY A 27 -0.35 -11.15 -6.83
CA GLY A 27 0.67 -10.14 -6.56
C GLY A 27 0.08 -8.76 -6.27
N GLN A 28 -0.82 -8.68 -5.30
CA GLN A 28 -1.48 -7.41 -4.99
C GLN A 28 -0.61 -6.53 -4.10
N VAL A 29 0.36 -7.07 -3.36
CA VAL A 29 1.23 -6.26 -2.51
C VAL A 29 2.42 -5.74 -3.32
N LYS A 30 2.54 -4.42 -3.41
CA LYS A 30 3.61 -3.72 -4.14
C LYS A 30 4.31 -2.73 -3.23
N GLU A 31 5.59 -2.49 -3.53
CA GLU A 31 6.34 -1.38 -2.94
C GLU A 31 6.00 -0.06 -3.62
N CYS A 32 5.99 1.02 -2.84
CA CYS A 32 5.82 2.36 -3.37
C CYS A 32 7.00 2.74 -4.27
N ALA A 33 6.74 3.16 -5.51
CA ALA A 33 7.81 3.55 -6.44
C ALA A 33 8.54 4.86 -6.05
N ALA A 34 8.24 5.46 -4.89
CA ALA A 34 8.83 6.73 -4.48
C ALA A 34 10.17 6.45 -3.79
N PRO A 35 11.30 7.08 -4.21
CA PRO A 35 12.64 6.66 -3.79
C PRO A 35 12.90 6.61 -2.28
N ARG A 36 12.16 7.40 -1.49
CA ARG A 36 12.28 7.46 -0.02
C ARG A 36 11.04 6.93 0.71
N CYS A 37 10.20 6.14 0.05
CA CYS A 37 8.98 5.60 0.65
C CYS A 37 9.09 4.08 0.78
N THR A 38 9.08 3.59 2.01
CA THR A 38 9.19 2.15 2.35
C THR A 38 7.84 1.47 2.52
N ARG A 39 6.74 2.12 2.12
CA ARG A 39 5.39 1.57 2.33
C ARG A 39 5.07 0.50 1.29
N LEU A 40 4.63 -0.65 1.79
CA LEU A 40 3.88 -1.64 1.03
C LEU A 40 2.41 -1.22 0.90
N TYR A 41 1.77 -1.61 -0.20
CA TYR A 41 0.34 -1.39 -0.39
C TYR A 41 -0.28 -2.50 -1.24
N VAL A 42 -1.58 -2.72 -1.02
CA VAL A 42 -2.40 -3.60 -1.85
C VAL A 42 -2.90 -2.82 -3.08
N ASP A 43 -2.50 -3.24 -4.26
CA ASP A 43 -2.96 -2.73 -5.55
C ASP A 43 -4.29 -3.39 -5.93
N ARG A 44 -5.38 -2.70 -5.64
CA ARG A 44 -6.74 -3.09 -6.03
C ARG A 44 -7.17 -2.49 -7.38
N SER A 45 -6.24 -1.95 -8.17
CA SER A 45 -6.58 -1.41 -9.49
C SER A 45 -6.84 -2.51 -10.50
N HIS A 46 -7.79 -2.27 -11.40
CA HIS A 46 -8.26 -3.26 -12.38
C HIS A 46 -7.14 -3.85 -13.28
N ARG A 47 -6.03 -3.12 -13.46
CA ARG A 47 -4.89 -3.54 -14.29
C ARG A 47 -3.57 -3.61 -13.51
N SER A 48 -3.61 -3.65 -12.17
CA SER A 48 -2.41 -3.55 -11.32
C SER A 48 -1.47 -2.39 -11.72
N SER A 49 -2.06 -1.26 -12.11
CA SER A 49 -1.36 -0.12 -12.71
C SER A 49 -0.93 0.90 -11.67
N ARG A 50 -1.30 0.73 -10.40
CA ARG A 50 -0.93 1.65 -9.34
C ARG A 50 0.57 1.56 -9.08
N ARG A 51 1.20 2.72 -8.92
CA ARG A 51 2.65 2.87 -8.67
C ARG A 51 2.97 3.44 -7.29
N TRP A 52 2.00 4.07 -6.63
CA TRP A 52 2.21 4.84 -5.40
C TRP A 52 1.31 4.31 -4.29
N CYS A 53 1.86 4.19 -3.07
CA CYS A 53 1.09 3.73 -1.90
C CYS A 53 -0.12 4.62 -1.58
N ASP A 54 -0.08 5.88 -1.99
CA ASP A 54 -1.15 6.86 -1.79
C ASP A 54 -1.00 8.01 -2.81
N MET A 55 -2.11 8.41 -3.43
CA MET A 55 -2.10 9.49 -4.42
C MET A 55 -1.89 10.86 -3.76
N THR A 56 -2.49 11.09 -2.60
CA THR A 56 -2.40 12.39 -1.89
C THR A 56 -1.00 12.68 -1.38
N ARG A 57 -0.23 11.64 -1.02
CA ARG A 57 1.14 11.74 -0.53
C ARG A 57 2.17 11.53 -1.63
N CYS A 58 2.36 10.28 -2.06
CA CYS A 58 3.47 9.93 -2.95
C CYS A 58 3.19 10.35 -4.40
N GLY A 59 1.95 10.18 -4.86
CA GLY A 59 1.55 10.60 -6.22
C GLY A 59 1.70 12.11 -6.43
N ASN A 60 1.19 12.92 -5.50
CA ASN A 60 1.30 14.38 -5.57
C ASN A 60 2.75 14.87 -5.50
N ARG A 61 3.59 14.28 -4.62
CA ARG A 61 5.02 14.62 -4.57
C ARG A 61 5.72 14.33 -5.90
N ALA A 62 5.43 13.19 -6.53
CA ALA A 62 5.98 12.85 -7.84
C ALA A 62 5.54 13.84 -8.92
N LYS A 63 4.25 14.22 -8.95
CA LYS A 63 3.73 15.24 -9.86
C LYS A 63 4.40 16.59 -9.67
N ALA A 64 4.57 17.04 -8.42
CA ALA A 64 5.22 18.30 -8.11
C ALA A 64 6.71 18.32 -8.50
N ALA A 65 7.43 17.20 -8.29
CA ALA A 65 8.81 17.07 -8.75
C ALA A 65 8.92 17.15 -10.28
N ALA A 66 8.05 16.43 -11.00
CA ALA A 66 8.01 16.47 -12.46
C ALA A 66 7.59 17.83 -13.01
N HIS A 67 6.72 18.56 -12.31
CA HIS A 67 6.40 19.95 -12.64
C HIS A 67 7.64 20.83 -12.51
N ARG A 68 8.31 20.81 -11.34
CA ARG A 68 9.53 21.59 -11.12
C ARG A 68 10.61 21.30 -12.16
N SER A 69 10.86 20.03 -12.51
CA SER A 69 11.87 19.68 -13.52
C SER A 69 11.55 20.23 -14.90
N ARG A 70 10.27 20.37 -15.27
CA ARG A 70 9.86 20.97 -16.56
C ARG A 70 9.96 22.49 -16.60
N HIS A 71 9.92 23.16 -15.44
CA HIS A 71 9.98 24.62 -15.33
C HIS A 71 11.36 25.13 -14.88
N GLN A 72 12.32 24.23 -14.68
CA GLN A 72 13.72 24.54 -14.38
C GLN A 72 14.64 24.38 -15.61
N ALA A 73 14.09 23.89 -16.72
CA ALA A 73 14.71 23.89 -18.05
C ALA A 73 14.18 25.08 -18.85
#